data_AF-A0A8I6RT48-F1
#
_entry.id   AF-A0A8I6RT48-F1
#
_cell.length_a   1.000
_cell.length_b   1.000
_cell.length_c   1.000
_cell.angle_alpha   90.00
_cell.angle_beta   90.00
_cell.angle_gamma   90.00
#
_symmetry.space_group_name_H-M   'P 1'
#
loop_
_entity.id
_entity.type
_entity.pdbx_description
1 polymer ?
#
loop_
_entity_poly.entity_id
_entity_poly.type
_entity_poly.pdbx_seq_one_letter_code
_entity_poly.pdbx_strand_id
1 'polypeptide(L)'
;MYKVITMVAGIALAVAFAFYTHYYNSEEAEQERDHINLERERRRRNSTRRSDENIIRQRRSDIMGKLSNDCLVCPICQERCYHREQVWFCRECCSAYHYICIRRWFSENNTCPSCRCTVRLPALYTCLCGRVENPRHNINILPHTCNLGCMNCGESCHPGPCL
;
A
#
# COMPACT_ATOMS: atom_id res chain seq x y z
N MET A 1 -19.11 75.46 -17.13
CA MET A 1 -19.87 74.19 -17.07
C MET A 1 -19.12 73.03 -17.74
N TYR A 2 -18.67 73.15 -19.00
CA TYR A 2 -17.92 72.09 -19.72
C TYR A 2 -16.70 71.52 -18.97
N LYS A 3 -15.84 72.38 -18.39
CA LYS A 3 -14.65 71.95 -17.63
C LYS A 3 -14.96 71.09 -16.40
N VAL A 4 -16.11 71.31 -15.75
CA VAL A 4 -16.53 70.54 -14.57
C VAL A 4 -17.01 69.15 -15.01
N ILE A 5 -17.73 69.07 -16.13
CA ILE A 5 -18.25 67.82 -16.71
C ILE A 5 -17.09 66.90 -17.13
N THR A 6 -16.07 67.43 -17.83
CA THR A 6 -14.90 66.63 -18.24
C THR A 6 -14.09 66.12 -17.06
N MET A 7 -14.01 66.89 -15.96
CA MET A 7 -13.30 66.48 -14.75
C MET A 7 -14.01 65.33 -14.03
N VAL A 8 -15.34 65.40 -13.89
CA VAL A 8 -16.15 64.34 -13.26
C VAL A 8 -16.11 63.06 -14.10
N ALA A 9 -16.18 63.16 -15.43
CA ALA A 9 -16.05 62.00 -16.32
C ALA A 9 -14.68 61.32 -16.22
N GLY A 10 -13.58 62.10 -16.12
CA GLY A 10 -12.24 61.57 -15.93
C GLY A 10 -12.09 60.82 -14.60
N ILE A 11 -12.67 61.34 -13.52
CA ILE A 11 -12.66 60.69 -12.20
C ILE A 11 -13.46 59.38 -12.25
N ALA A 12 -14.64 59.37 -12.88
CA ALA A 12 -15.46 58.17 -13.02
C ALA A 12 -14.72 57.05 -13.76
N LEU A 13 -14.00 57.36 -14.85
CA LEU A 13 -13.19 56.39 -15.59
C LEU A 13 -12.02 55.85 -14.77
N ALA A 14 -11.33 56.71 -14.01
CA ALA A 14 -10.23 56.29 -13.15
C ALA A 14 -10.71 55.32 -12.05
N VAL A 15 -11.87 55.61 -11.44
CA VAL A 15 -12.48 54.73 -10.44
C VAL A 15 -12.92 53.40 -11.05
N ALA A 16 -13.56 53.42 -12.22
CA ALA A 16 -13.96 52.20 -12.92
C ALA A 16 -12.76 51.33 -13.32
N PHE A 17 -11.67 51.95 -13.80
CA PHE A 17 -10.42 51.24 -14.09
C PHE A 17 -9.81 50.63 -12.82
N ALA A 18 -9.77 51.38 -11.71
CA ALA A 18 -9.28 50.85 -10.44
C ALA A 18 -10.10 49.64 -9.96
N PHE A 19 -11.44 49.71 -10.04
CA PHE A 19 -12.29 48.55 -9.72
C PHE A 19 -12.08 47.36 -10.66
N TYR A 20 -11.94 47.60 -11.97
CA TYR A 20 -11.67 46.54 -12.94
C TYR A 20 -10.32 45.86 -12.68
N THR A 21 -9.26 46.64 -12.44
CA THR A 21 -7.94 46.09 -12.08
C THR A 21 -7.96 45.34 -10.75
N HIS A 22 -8.65 45.86 -9.72
CA HIS A 22 -8.79 45.18 -8.45
C HIS A 22 -9.56 43.86 -8.60
N TYR A 23 -10.64 43.87 -9.37
CA TYR A 23 -11.42 42.67 -9.68
C TYR A 23 -10.55 41.61 -10.38
N TYR A 24 -9.89 41.97 -11.48
CA TYR A 24 -9.07 41.04 -12.26
C TYR A 24 -7.91 40.46 -11.43
N ASN A 25 -7.19 41.33 -10.71
CA ASN A 25 -6.11 40.89 -9.82
C ASN A 25 -6.61 39.98 -8.69
N SER A 26 -7.85 40.20 -8.20
CA SER A 26 -8.43 39.35 -7.16
C SER A 26 -8.75 37.94 -7.66
N GLU A 27 -9.24 37.80 -8.90
CA GLU A 27 -9.47 36.50 -9.54
C GLU A 27 -8.15 35.78 -9.82
N GLU A 28 -7.15 36.47 -10.37
CA GLU A 28 -5.83 35.88 -10.64
C GLU A 28 -5.18 35.37 -9.35
N ALA A 29 -5.25 36.16 -8.27
CA ALA A 29 -4.74 35.76 -6.97
C ALA A 29 -5.53 34.56 -6.38
N GLU A 30 -6.82 34.42 -6.68
CA GLU A 30 -7.62 33.26 -6.28
C GLU A 30 -7.20 32.01 -7.05
N GLN A 31 -7.07 32.11 -8.36
CA GLN A 31 -6.61 31.01 -9.21
C GLN A 31 -5.22 30.54 -8.83
N GLU A 32 -4.29 31.46 -8.53
CA GLU A 32 -2.95 31.12 -8.08
C GLU A 32 -2.99 30.38 -6.73
N ARG A 33 -3.80 30.87 -5.77
CA ARG A 33 -3.98 30.18 -4.47
C ARG A 33 -4.51 28.77 -4.66
N ASP A 34 -5.50 28.58 -5.52
CA ASP A 34 -6.08 27.26 -5.79
C ASP A 34 -5.07 26.33 -6.46
N HIS A 35 -4.31 26.82 -7.43
CA HIS A 35 -3.23 26.05 -8.05
C HIS A 35 -2.18 25.62 -7.02
N ILE A 36 -1.73 26.53 -6.15
CA ILE A 36 -0.79 26.24 -5.06
C ILE A 36 -1.37 25.20 -4.09
N ASN A 37 -2.65 25.29 -3.73
CA ASN A 37 -3.31 24.35 -2.84
C ASN A 37 -3.39 22.94 -3.47
N LEU A 38 -3.80 22.85 -4.73
CA LEU A 38 -3.85 21.58 -5.48
C LEU A 38 -2.46 20.93 -5.59
N GLU A 39 -1.41 21.72 -5.86
CA GLU A 39 -0.04 21.21 -5.85
C GLU A 39 0.38 20.67 -4.48
N ARG A 40 0.09 21.41 -3.41
CA ARG A 40 0.40 20.99 -2.03
C ARG A 40 -0.30 19.67 -1.68
N GLU A 41 -1.57 19.52 -2.04
CA GLU A 41 -2.32 18.28 -1.83
C GLU A 41 -1.75 17.11 -2.63
N ARG A 42 -1.37 17.34 -3.90
CA ARG A 42 -0.72 16.32 -4.72
C ARG A 42 0.62 15.88 -4.11
N ARG A 43 1.42 16.83 -3.61
CA ARG A 43 2.69 16.52 -2.91
C ARG A 43 2.44 15.71 -1.63
N ARG A 44 1.45 16.09 -0.82
CA ARG A 44 1.06 15.32 0.39
C ARG A 44 0.65 13.90 0.04
N ARG A 45 -0.26 13.71 -0.93
CA ARG A 45 -0.69 12.39 -1.40
C ARG A 45 0.48 11.53 -1.90
N ASN A 46 1.38 12.11 -2.69
CA ASN A 46 2.58 11.42 -3.16
C ASN A 46 3.52 11.03 -2.00
N SER A 47 3.68 11.90 -1.01
CA SER A 47 4.48 11.61 0.19
C SER A 47 3.89 10.46 0.99
N THR A 48 2.57 10.45 1.20
CA THR A 48 1.86 9.35 1.89
C THR A 48 2.03 8.04 1.13
N ARG A 49 1.78 8.03 -0.18
CA ARG A 49 1.94 6.83 -1.02
C ARG A 49 3.35 6.26 -0.93
N ARG A 50 4.38 7.11 -1.02
CA ARG A 50 5.78 6.69 -0.88
C ARG A 50 6.07 6.10 0.51
N SER A 51 5.49 6.67 1.56
CA SER A 51 5.59 6.12 2.92
C SER A 51 4.96 4.73 3.00
N ASP A 52 3.76 4.55 2.44
CA ASP A 52 3.06 3.26 2.43
C ASP A 52 3.86 2.19 1.67
N GLU A 53 4.41 2.55 0.50
CA GLU A 53 5.29 1.65 -0.28
C GLU A 53 6.53 1.24 0.53
N ASN A 54 7.14 2.16 1.28
CA ASN A 54 8.30 1.85 2.12
C ASN A 54 7.93 0.91 3.28
N ILE A 55 6.78 1.10 3.91
CA ILE A 55 6.27 0.21 4.97
C ILE A 55 6.06 -1.21 4.42
N ILE A 56 5.48 -1.34 3.22
CA ILE A 56 5.27 -2.62 2.55
C ILE A 56 6.62 -3.30 2.25
N ARG A 57 7.61 -2.56 1.71
CA ARG A 57 8.96 -3.11 1.48
C ARG A 57 9.61 -3.61 2.77
N GLN A 58 9.55 -2.81 3.83
CA GLN A 58 10.14 -3.19 5.12
C GLN A 58 9.50 -4.47 5.65
N ARG A 59 8.16 -4.54 5.69
CA ARG A 59 7.44 -5.74 6.13
C ARG A 59 7.78 -6.97 5.28
N ARG A 60 7.88 -6.82 3.96
CA ARG A 60 8.28 -7.89 3.05
C ARG A 60 9.68 -8.40 3.42
N SER A 61 10.64 -7.49 3.60
CA SER A 61 12.02 -7.81 4.00
C SER A 61 12.06 -8.54 5.35
N ASP A 62 11.29 -8.09 6.33
CA ASP A 62 11.23 -8.73 7.65
C ASP A 62 10.69 -10.16 7.58
N ILE A 63 9.65 -10.39 6.77
CA ILE A 63 9.09 -11.74 6.56
C ILE A 63 10.09 -12.63 5.83
N MET A 64 10.75 -12.12 4.78
CA MET A 64 11.79 -12.86 4.05
C MET A 64 12.96 -13.22 4.98
N GLY A 65 13.39 -12.30 5.85
CA GLY A 65 14.40 -12.57 6.86
C GLY A 65 13.98 -13.66 7.84
N LYS A 66 12.72 -13.64 8.31
CA LYS A 66 12.20 -14.69 9.21
C LYS A 66 12.10 -16.06 8.54
N LEU A 67 11.72 -16.09 7.27
CA LEU A 67 11.66 -17.29 6.44
C LEU A 67 13.05 -17.93 6.27
N SER A 68 14.06 -17.14 5.94
CA SER A 68 15.42 -17.64 5.70
C SER A 68 16.14 -18.14 6.96
N ASN A 69 15.76 -17.62 8.14
CA ASN A 69 16.43 -17.91 9.40
C ASN A 69 15.62 -18.84 10.33
N ASP A 70 14.57 -19.52 9.85
CA ASP A 70 13.68 -20.38 10.66
C ASP A 70 13.18 -19.69 11.95
N CYS A 71 12.88 -18.39 11.84
CA CYS A 71 12.43 -17.54 12.96
C CYS A 71 10.91 -17.38 13.00
N LEU A 72 10.18 -18.13 12.19
CA LEU A 72 8.73 -18.19 12.23
C LEU A 72 8.29 -19.09 13.38
N VAL A 73 7.28 -18.65 14.12
CA VAL A 73 6.69 -19.39 15.24
C VAL A 73 5.21 -19.58 14.93
N CYS A 74 4.73 -20.81 15.03
CA CYS A 74 3.33 -21.15 14.87
C CYS A 74 2.54 -20.70 16.12
N PRO A 75 1.61 -19.73 16.02
CA PRO A 75 0.85 -19.27 17.19
C PRO A 75 -0.05 -20.32 17.83
N ILE A 76 -0.33 -21.43 17.14
CA ILE A 76 -1.21 -22.50 17.63
C ILE A 76 -0.47 -23.43 18.59
N CYS A 77 0.70 -23.95 18.20
CA CYS A 77 1.50 -24.86 19.02
C CYS A 77 2.67 -24.17 19.74
N GLN A 78 2.96 -22.90 19.42
CA GLN A 78 4.06 -22.10 19.96
C GLN A 78 5.47 -22.62 19.60
N GLU A 79 5.57 -23.55 18.65
CA GLU A 79 6.84 -24.08 18.14
C GLU A 79 7.31 -23.34 16.87
N ARG A 80 8.60 -23.46 16.57
CA ARG A 80 9.19 -22.91 15.34
C ARG A 80 8.70 -23.66 14.11
N CYS A 81 8.45 -22.92 13.04
CA CYS A 81 8.20 -23.46 11.71
C CYS A 81 9.51 -23.50 10.93
N TYR A 82 10.02 -24.69 10.64
CA TYR A 82 11.26 -24.88 9.87
C TYR A 82 10.99 -24.89 8.37
N HIS A 83 11.99 -24.49 7.59
CA HIS A 83 11.96 -24.43 6.13
C HIS A 83 11.53 -25.72 5.40
N ARG A 84 11.70 -26.90 6.02
CA ARG A 84 11.29 -28.21 5.44
C ARG A 84 9.86 -28.58 5.75
N GLU A 85 9.27 -27.94 6.74
CA GLU A 85 7.92 -28.24 7.18
C GLU A 85 6.90 -27.62 6.22
N GLN A 86 5.73 -28.23 6.14
CA GLN A 86 4.63 -27.59 5.43
C GLN A 86 4.08 -26.47 6.31
N VAL A 87 4.18 -25.24 5.80
CA VAL A 87 3.74 -24.04 6.51
C VAL A 87 2.69 -23.35 5.67
N TRP A 88 1.62 -22.92 6.30
CA TRP A 88 0.63 -22.06 5.67
C TRP A 88 0.76 -20.64 6.18
N PHE A 89 0.60 -19.68 5.27
CA PHE A 89 0.61 -18.25 5.56
C PHE A 89 -0.76 -17.65 5.34
N CYS A 90 -1.22 -16.87 6.31
CA CYS A 90 -2.40 -16.04 6.11
C CYS A 90 -2.10 -14.93 5.11
N ARG A 91 -2.89 -14.81 4.03
CA ARG A 91 -2.70 -13.75 3.03
C ARG A 91 -3.00 -12.35 3.55
N GLU A 92 -3.84 -12.24 4.60
CA GLU A 92 -4.25 -10.96 5.18
C GLU A 92 -3.21 -10.40 6.15
N CYS A 93 -2.65 -11.24 7.03
CA CYS A 93 -1.74 -10.79 8.09
C CYS A 93 -0.32 -11.37 8.02
N CYS A 94 -0.06 -12.26 7.06
CA CYS A 94 1.23 -12.94 6.86
C CYS A 94 1.73 -13.77 8.07
N SER A 95 0.86 -14.10 9.03
CA SER A 95 1.18 -15.05 10.10
C SER A 95 1.36 -16.47 9.55
N ALA A 96 2.40 -17.15 10.04
CA ALA A 96 2.78 -18.50 9.63
C ALA A 96 2.27 -19.53 10.65
N TYR A 97 1.85 -20.69 10.14
CA TYR A 97 1.38 -21.81 10.96
C TYR A 97 1.84 -23.12 10.33
N HIS A 98 2.16 -24.12 11.14
CA HIS A 98 2.28 -25.48 10.61
C HIS A 98 0.97 -25.87 9.91
N TYR A 99 1.09 -26.48 8.74
CA TYR A 99 -0.06 -26.84 7.91
C TYR A 99 -1.05 -27.73 8.67
N ILE A 100 -0.56 -28.67 9.48
CA ILE A 100 -1.40 -29.54 10.32
C ILE A 100 -2.13 -28.75 11.41
N CYS A 101 -1.44 -27.83 12.09
CA CYS A 101 -2.04 -27.00 13.14
C CYS A 101 -3.18 -26.15 12.60
N ILE A 102 -2.95 -25.46 11.48
CA ILE A 102 -3.99 -24.63 10.88
C ILE A 102 -5.13 -25.47 10.29
N ARG A 103 -4.85 -26.64 9.71
CA ARG A 103 -5.91 -27.56 9.24
C ARG A 103 -6.84 -27.99 10.37
N ARG A 104 -6.28 -28.33 11.54
CA ARG A 104 -7.08 -28.67 12.73
C ARG A 104 -7.94 -27.49 13.18
N TRP A 105 -7.36 -26.30 13.26
CA TRP A 105 -8.11 -25.08 13.57
C TRP A 105 -9.31 -24.87 12.62
N PHE A 106 -9.09 -25.08 11.32
CA PHE A 106 -10.12 -24.91 10.29
C PHE A 106 -11.19 -26.00 10.25
N SER A 107 -11.06 -27.07 11.03
CA SER A 107 -12.13 -28.08 11.15
C SER A 107 -13.33 -27.57 11.95
N GLU A 108 -13.11 -26.60 12.84
CA GLU A 108 -14.13 -26.00 13.71
C GLU A 108 -14.31 -24.50 13.48
N ASN A 109 -13.38 -23.86 12.76
CA ASN A 109 -13.35 -22.41 12.53
C ASN A 109 -13.15 -22.11 11.04
N ASN A 110 -13.53 -20.90 10.61
CA ASN A 110 -13.30 -20.42 9.24
C ASN A 110 -12.50 -19.10 9.20
N THR A 111 -11.87 -18.73 10.32
CA THR A 111 -11.12 -17.48 10.47
C THR A 111 -9.67 -17.75 10.83
N CYS A 112 -8.79 -16.82 10.46
CA CYS A 112 -7.38 -16.85 10.83
C CYS A 112 -7.21 -16.65 12.36
N PRO A 113 -6.42 -17.48 13.08
CA PRO A 113 -6.18 -17.32 14.51
C PRO A 113 -5.59 -15.95 14.90
N SER A 114 -4.78 -15.34 14.03
CA SER A 114 -4.06 -14.10 14.35
C SER A 114 -4.83 -12.83 13.98
N CYS A 115 -5.48 -12.77 12.82
CA CYS A 115 -6.21 -11.56 12.39
C CYS A 115 -7.74 -11.70 12.40
N ARG A 116 -8.27 -12.89 12.63
CA ARG A 116 -9.72 -13.20 12.63
C ARG A 116 -10.44 -12.95 11.30
N CYS A 117 -9.73 -12.59 10.24
CA CYS A 117 -10.29 -12.53 8.89
C CYS A 117 -10.77 -13.91 8.45
N THR A 118 -11.92 -13.96 7.77
CA THR A 118 -12.40 -15.18 7.12
C THR A 118 -11.47 -15.47 5.94
N VAL A 119 -10.83 -16.63 5.96
CA VAL A 119 -9.87 -17.04 4.92
C VAL A 119 -10.16 -18.49 4.56
N ARG A 120 -9.87 -18.88 3.31
CA ARG A 120 -10.01 -20.27 2.89
C ARG A 120 -8.66 -20.94 2.95
N LEU A 121 -8.57 -22.02 3.74
CA LEU A 121 -7.39 -22.86 3.73
C LEU A 121 -7.33 -23.60 2.38
N PRO A 122 -6.20 -23.55 1.65
CA PRO A 122 -6.05 -24.31 0.42
C PRO A 122 -6.05 -25.81 0.75
N ALA A 123 -6.67 -26.60 -0.13
CA ALA A 123 -6.73 -28.05 -0.02
C ALA A 123 -5.33 -28.70 -0.02
N LEU A 124 -4.34 -28.00 -0.57
CA LEU A 124 -2.96 -28.44 -0.70
C LEU A 124 -1.98 -27.36 -0.22
N TYR A 125 -0.82 -27.80 0.26
CA TYR A 125 0.29 -26.91 0.58
C TYR A 125 0.90 -26.37 -0.72
N THR A 126 0.92 -25.04 -0.86
CA THR A 126 1.34 -24.32 -2.07
C THR A 126 2.36 -23.22 -1.74
N CYS A 127 3.06 -22.70 -2.75
CA CYS A 127 3.90 -21.49 -2.61
C CYS A 127 3.10 -20.32 -2.00
N LEU A 128 3.79 -19.29 -1.51
CA LEU A 128 3.17 -18.02 -1.10
C LEU A 128 2.24 -17.43 -2.18
N CYS A 129 2.58 -17.64 -3.45
CA CYS A 129 1.76 -17.25 -4.59
C CYS A 129 0.49 -18.10 -4.82
N GLY A 130 0.44 -19.33 -4.32
CA GLY A 130 -0.60 -20.33 -4.58
C GLY A 130 -0.49 -21.09 -5.91
N ARG A 131 0.51 -20.80 -6.76
CA ARG A 131 0.65 -21.39 -8.11
C ARG A 131 1.27 -22.79 -8.15
N VAL A 132 2.17 -23.09 -7.22
CA VAL A 132 2.94 -24.35 -7.22
C VAL A 132 2.65 -25.08 -5.93
N GLU A 133 2.17 -26.31 -6.05
CA GLU A 133 2.00 -27.26 -4.94
C GLU A 133 3.35 -27.81 -4.50
N ASN A 134 3.54 -27.99 -3.19
CA ASN A 134 4.78 -28.50 -2.59
C ASN A 134 6.04 -27.88 -3.23
N PRO A 135 6.22 -26.54 -3.14
CA PRO A 135 7.35 -25.86 -3.77
C PRO A 135 8.67 -26.52 -3.34
N ARG A 136 9.57 -26.75 -4.30
CA ARG A 136 10.85 -27.41 -4.05
C ARG A 136 11.63 -26.62 -3.00
N HIS A 137 12.01 -27.28 -1.91
CA HIS A 137 12.93 -26.72 -0.95
C HIS A 137 14.36 -26.84 -1.48
N ASN A 138 15.00 -25.71 -1.75
CA ASN A 138 16.42 -25.61 -2.13
C ASN A 138 17.03 -24.47 -1.28
N ILE A 139 18.25 -24.67 -0.78
CA ILE A 139 19.00 -23.69 0.03
C ILE A 139 19.14 -22.34 -0.68
N ASN A 140 19.16 -22.35 -2.02
CA ASN A 140 19.29 -21.14 -2.84
C ASN A 140 17.95 -20.42 -3.13
N ILE A 141 16.83 -20.93 -2.63
CA ILE A 141 15.49 -20.38 -2.86
C ILE A 141 14.85 -20.05 -1.52
N LEU A 142 14.21 -18.88 -1.42
CA LEU A 142 13.47 -18.50 -0.22
C LEU A 142 12.43 -19.59 0.12
N PRO A 143 12.42 -20.14 1.35
CA PRO A 143 11.49 -21.19 1.73
C PRO A 143 10.03 -20.85 1.41
N HIS A 144 9.25 -21.87 1.04
CA HIS A 144 7.83 -21.75 0.70
C HIS A 144 7.52 -20.86 -0.53
N THR A 145 8.53 -20.51 -1.34
CA THR A 145 8.36 -19.80 -2.61
C THR A 145 8.62 -20.72 -3.80
N CYS A 146 8.03 -20.41 -4.96
CA CYS A 146 8.27 -21.17 -6.18
C CYS A 146 9.37 -20.58 -7.08
N ASN A 147 9.92 -19.40 -6.72
CA ASN A 147 10.87 -18.62 -7.51
C ASN A 147 10.41 -18.25 -8.94
N LEU A 148 9.15 -18.47 -9.31
CA LEU A 148 8.59 -17.99 -10.57
C LEU A 148 8.25 -16.50 -10.44
N GLY A 149 8.24 -15.79 -11.58
CA GLY A 149 7.79 -14.41 -11.65
C GLY A 149 6.34 -14.23 -11.20
N CYS A 150 6.12 -13.22 -10.35
CA CYS A 150 4.81 -12.74 -9.94
C CYS A 150 4.09 -12.19 -11.17
N MET A 151 2.82 -12.57 -11.37
CA MET A 151 2.07 -12.13 -12.55
C MET A 151 1.70 -10.64 -12.52
N ASN A 152 1.83 -9.98 -11.37
CA ASN A 152 1.42 -8.59 -11.21
C ASN A 152 2.60 -7.60 -11.21
N CYS A 153 3.78 -7.99 -10.73
CA CYS A 153 4.98 -7.11 -10.70
C CYS A 153 6.22 -7.72 -11.38
N GLY A 154 6.20 -8.98 -11.81
CA GLY A 154 7.35 -9.64 -12.45
C GLY A 154 8.45 -10.10 -11.49
N GLU A 155 8.49 -9.62 -10.25
CA GLU A 155 9.46 -10.06 -9.23
C GLU A 155 9.28 -11.55 -8.88
N SER A 156 10.33 -12.22 -8.40
CA SER A 156 10.21 -13.59 -7.88
C SER A 156 9.13 -13.68 -6.80
N CYS A 157 8.43 -14.83 -6.72
CA CYS A 157 7.42 -15.11 -5.69
C CYS A 157 7.81 -14.58 -4.30
N HIS A 158 7.04 -13.62 -3.79
CA HIS A 158 7.34 -12.88 -2.56
C HIS A 158 6.15 -12.95 -1.57
N PRO A 159 6.37 -12.73 -0.27
CA PRO A 159 5.28 -12.52 0.69
C PRO A 159 4.61 -11.16 0.49
N GLY A 160 3.34 -11.06 0.87
CA GLY A 160 2.59 -9.80 0.87
C GLY A 160 2.23 -9.24 -0.51
N PRO A 161 1.67 -8.01 -0.57
CA PRO A 161 1.21 -7.39 -1.81
C PRO A 161 2.37 -7.00 -2.75
N CYS A 162 2.05 -6.83 -4.02
CA CYS A 162 2.96 -6.28 -5.03
C CYS A 162 3.12 -4.76 -4.84
N LEU A 163 4.25 -4.22 -5.29
CA LEU A 163 4.54 -2.78 -5.33
C LEU A 163 4.67 -2.32 -6.77
#